data_AF-A0A662H4L6-F1
#
_entry.id   AF-A0A662H4L6-F1
#
_cell.length_a   1.000
_cell.length_b   1.000
_cell.length_c   1.000
_cell.angle_alpha   90.00
_cell.angle_beta   90.00
_cell.angle_gamma   90.00
#
_symmetry.space_group_name_H-M   'P 1'
#
loop_
_entity.id
_entity.type
_entity.pdbx_description
1 polymer ?
#
loop_
_entity_poly.entity_id
_entity_poly.type
_entity_poly.pdbx_seq_one_letter_code
_entity_poly.pdbx_strand_id
1 'polypeptide(L)' 'MPKDVRKCTVKGCEKEAYRSIAYGDFVKVKTELDAIPIANKVYLCKEHYKKYKRHVRKLKKFDKWRVYRL' A
#
# COMPACT_ATOMS: atom_id res chain seq x y z
N MET A 1 18.37 -9.14 -14.77
CA MET A 1 17.29 -8.13 -14.69
C MET A 1 17.73 -7.03 -13.73
N PRO A 2 17.86 -5.77 -14.17
CA PRO A 2 18.24 -4.68 -13.27
C PRO A 2 17.14 -4.52 -12.21
N LYS A 3 17.53 -4.64 -10.93
CA LYS A 3 16.65 -4.23 -9.82
C LYS A 3 16.63 -2.71 -9.86
N ASP A 4 15.63 -2.14 -10.51
CA ASP A 4 15.34 -0.71 -10.35
C ASP A 4 15.10 -0.47 -8.85
N VAL A 5 16.13 0.01 -8.15
CA VAL A 5 16.02 0.41 -6.75
C VAL A 5 15.20 1.70 -6.74
N ARG A 6 13.88 1.54 -6.77
CA ARG A 6 12.95 2.65 -6.63
C ARG A 6 12.92 3.08 -5.18
N LYS A 7 12.84 4.39 -4.91
CA LYS A 7 12.65 4.89 -3.55
C LYS A 7 11.17 4.76 -3.16
N CYS A 8 10.90 4.77 -1.85
CA CYS A 8 9.55 4.88 -1.35
C CYS A 8 8.92 6.18 -1.86
N THR A 9 7.71 6.11 -2.40
CA THR A 9 7.01 7.31 -2.91
C THR A 9 6.09 7.95 -1.86
N VAL A 10 6.21 7.51 -0.60
CA VAL A 10 5.50 8.11 0.53
C VAL A 10 6.16 9.44 0.86
N LYS A 11 5.36 10.51 1.03
CA LYS A 11 5.85 11.83 1.41
C LYS A 11 6.70 11.73 2.69
N GLY A 12 7.91 12.29 2.64
CA GLY A 12 8.85 12.24 3.77
C GLY A 12 9.55 10.89 3.97
N CYS A 13 9.54 9.99 2.98
CA CYS A 13 10.27 8.73 3.04
C CYS A 13 11.26 8.58 1.90
N GLU A 14 12.53 8.39 2.23
CA GLU A 14 13.61 8.19 1.25
C GLU A 14 14.17 6.76 1.24
N LYS A 15 13.54 5.86 1.99
CA LYS A 15 13.96 4.45 2.10
C LYS A 15 13.76 3.72 0.78
N GLU A 16 14.54 2.67 0.57
CA GLU A 16 14.41 1.79 -0.59
C GLU A 16 13.02 1.13 -0.65
N ALA A 17 12.42 1.10 -1.84
CA ALA A 17 11.16 0.43 -2.07
C ALA A 17 11.35 -1.07 -1.98
N TYR A 18 10.56 -1.67 -1.09
CA TYR A 18 10.51 -3.11 -0.92
C TYR A 18 9.52 -3.75 -1.90
N ARG A 19 8.40 -3.07 -2.20
CA ARG A 19 7.35 -3.58 -3.08
C ARG A 19 6.57 -2.47 -3.77
N SER A 20 6.11 -2.75 -4.99
CA SER A 20 5.15 -1.92 -5.71
C SER A 20 3.72 -2.42 -5.50
N ILE A 21 2.77 -1.51 -5.33
CA ILE A 21 1.33 -1.77 -5.24
C ILE A 21 0.64 -0.96 -6.32
N ALA A 22 -0.46 -1.46 -6.89
CA ALA A 22 -1.28 -0.67 -7.79
C ALA A 22 -1.92 0.52 -7.05
N TYR A 23 -1.90 1.71 -7.65
CA TYR A 23 -2.47 2.91 -7.04
C TYR A 23 -3.95 2.72 -6.67
N GLY A 24 -4.72 2.02 -7.51
CA GLY A 24 -6.12 1.70 -7.21
C GLY A 24 -6.31 0.90 -5.92
N ASP A 25 -5.46 -0.09 -5.65
CA ASP A 25 -5.51 -0.87 -4.40
C ASP A 25 -4.98 -0.08 -3.20
N PHE A 26 -4.09 0.87 -3.43
CA PHE A 26 -3.59 1.77 -2.39
C PHE A 26 -4.69 2.74 -1.95
N VAL A 27 -5.39 3.39 -2.89
CA VAL A 27 -6.47 4.36 -2.60
C VAL A 27 -7.67 3.70 -1.92
N LYS A 28 -8.03 2.46 -2.30
CA LYS A 28 -9.12 1.71 -1.66
C LYS A 28 -8.88 1.47 -0.18
N VAL A 29 -7.62 1.28 0.19
CA VAL A 29 -7.21 1.10 1.58
C VAL A 29 -7.02 2.50 2.12
N LYS A 30 -8.01 3.05 2.81
CA LYS A 30 -7.92 4.35 3.52
C LYS A 30 -6.78 4.32 4.56
N THR A 31 -5.54 4.45 4.09
CA THR A 31 -4.34 4.59 4.90
C THR A 31 -4.07 6.07 5.10
N GLU A 32 -3.58 6.43 6.28
CA GLU A 32 -3.05 7.77 6.60
C GLU A 32 -1.67 8.02 5.94
N LEU A 33 -1.37 7.29 4.87
CA LEU A 33 -0.09 7.36 4.16
C LEU A 33 -0.29 8.16 2.87
N ASP A 34 0.29 9.35 2.82
CA ASP A 34 0.37 10.14 1.59
C ASP A 34 1.46 9.60 0.69
N ALA A 35 1.09 8.94 -0.41
CA ALA A 35 2.04 8.45 -1.40
C ALA A 35 1.74 8.96 -2.81
N ILE A 36 2.80 9.31 -3.54
CA ILE A 36 2.70 9.80 -4.91
C ILE A 36 2.75 8.59 -5.86
N PRO A 37 1.75 8.39 -6.74
CA PRO A 37 1.79 7.33 -7.73
C PRO A 37 2.79 7.68 -8.85
N ILE A 38 3.58 6.70 -9.26
CA ILE A 38 4.42 6.78 -10.46
C ILE A 38 3.94 5.69 -11.41
N ALA A 39 3.45 6.07 -12.59
CA ALA A 39 2.90 5.15 -13.59
C ALA A 39 1.83 4.18 -13.01
N ASN A 40 0.86 4.74 -12.26
CA ASN A 40 -0.19 3.98 -11.56
C ASN A 40 0.30 2.96 -10.52
N LYS A 41 1.56 3.05 -10.10
CA LYS A 41 2.14 2.21 -9.05
C LYS A 41 2.64 3.07 -7.90
N VAL A 42 2.42 2.59 -6.69
CA VAL A 42 2.93 3.16 -5.44
C VAL A 42 4.04 2.27 -4.94
N TYR A 43 5.19 2.86 -4.61
CA TYR A 43 6.35 2.11 -4.13
C TYR A 43 6.48 2.32 -2.63
N LEU A 44 6.39 1.21 -1.89
CA LEU A 44 6.46 1.24 -0.43
C LEU A 44 7.73 0.55 0.06
N CYS A 45 8.40 1.18 1.02
CA CYS A 45 9.43 0.52 1.81
C CYS A 45 8.82 -0.55 2.73
N LYS A 46 9.67 -1.37 3.36
CA LYS A 46 9.24 -2.49 4.21
C LYS A 46 8.31 -2.05 5.36
N GLU A 47 8.54 -0.88 5.93
CA GLU A 47 7.73 -0.34 7.03
C GLU A 47 6.36 0.13 6.55
N HIS A 48 6.31 0.92 5.47
CA HIS A 48 5.05 1.38 4.90
C HIS A 48 4.22 0.23 4.36
N TYR A 49 4.86 -0.79 3.77
CA TYR A 49 4.19 -2.01 3.35
C TYR A 49 3.55 -2.75 4.54
N LYS A 50 4.23 -2.82 5.70
CA LYS A 50 3.65 -3.40 6.93
C LYS A 50 2.44 -2.61 7.42
N LYS A 51 2.52 -1.27 7.45
CA LYS A 51 1.38 -0.40 7.80
C LYS A 51 0.21 -0.67 6.87
N TYR A 52 0.42 -0.53 5.55
CA TYR A 52 -0.59 -0.84 4.53
C TYR A 52 -1.25 -2.20 4.74
N LYS A 53 -0.46 -3.27 4.93
CA LYS A 53 -0.96 -4.63 5.13
C LYS A 53 -1.83 -4.78 6.39
N ARG A 54 -1.57 -4.02 7.45
CA ARG A 54 -2.43 -4.00 8.66
C ARG A 54 -3.81 -3.40 8.35
N HIS A 55 -3.87 -2.30 7.60
CA HIS A 55 -5.14 -1.70 7.18
C HIS A 55 -5.92 -2.61 6.22
N VAL A 56 -5.24 -3.20 5.24
CA VAL A 56 -5.84 -4.20 4.33
C VAL A 56 -6.48 -5.35 5.12
N ARG A 57 -5.77 -5.90 6.12
CA ARG A 57 -6.29 -6.98 6.96
C ARG A 57 -7.52 -6.56 7.77
N LYS A 58 -7.53 -5.33 8.30
CA LYS A 58 -8.69 -4.77 9.00
C LYS A 58 -9.90 -4.64 8.07
N LEU A 59 -9.68 -4.11 6.86
CA LEU A 59 -10.74 -3.99 5.84
C LEU A 59 -11.30 -5.34 5.42
N LYS A 60 -10.44 -6.33 5.13
CA LYS A 60 -10.87 -7.69 4.79
C LYS A 60 -11.64 -8.38 5.92
N LYS A 61 -11.25 -8.13 7.18
CA LYS A 61 -11.98 -8.65 8.34
C LYS A 61 -13.38 -8.03 8.42
N PHE A 62 -13.52 -6.73 8.18
CA PHE A 62 -14.82 -6.05 8.14
C PHE A 62 -15.71 -6.53 6.99
N ASP A 63 -15.12 -6.72 5.81
CA ASP A 63 -15.84 -7.18 4.61
C ASP A 63 -16.45 -8.57 4.82
N LYS A 64 -15.70 -9.47 5.49
CA LYS A 64 -16.16 -10.83 5.80
C LYS A 64 -17.40 -10.85 6.69
N TRP A 65 -17.63 -9.83 7.53
CA TRP A 65 -18.82 -9.76 8.40
C TRP A 65 -20.07 -9.27 7.66
N ARG A 66 -19.91 -8.57 6.52
CA ARG A 66 -21.04 -8.13 5.69
C ARG A 66 -21.68 -9.27 4.91
N VAL A 67 -20.94 -10.33 4.61
CA VAL A 67 -21.43 -11.47 3.80
C VAL A 67 -22.37 -12.38 4.60
N TYR A 68 -22.33 -12.37 5.94
CA TYR A 68 -23.16 -13.25 6.79
C TYR A 68 -24.55 -12.67 7.15
N ARG A 69 -25.01 -11.63 6.44
CA ARG A 69 -26.31 -10.98 6.71
C ARG A 69 -27.32 -11.10 5.55
N LEU A 70 -27.04 -11.97 4.58
CA LEU A 70 -27.97 -12.39 3.53
C LEU A 70 -28.46 -13.81 3.84
#